data_AF-A0A944EJ76-F1
#
_entry.id   AF-A0A944EJ76-F1
#
_cell.length_a   1.000
_cell.length_b   1.000
_cell.length_c   1.000
_cell.angle_alpha   90.00
_cell.angle_beta   90.00
_cell.angle_gamma   90.00
#
_symmetry.space_group_name_H-M   'P 1'
#
loop_
_entity.id
_entity.type
_entity.pdbx_description
1 polymer ?
#
loop_
_entity_poly.entity_id
_entity_poly.type
_entity_poly.pdbx_seq_one_letter_code
_entity_poly.pdbx_strand_id
1 'polypeptide(L)'
;MSVISWGTAKPPLRTGTIDRPITHDPQKLAPMTSSTSEPSGSATPDVTTSGANASRQNRTREMQLIPEAMARAHMHDRLREAEAERQAVRLIAARRMQRRAERASMRARRALAMAVMN
;
A
#
# COMPACT_ATOMS: atom_id res chain seq x y z
N MET A 1 1.90 30.37 -56.42
CA MET A 1 1.50 30.33 -55.00
C MET A 1 0.21 29.55 -54.90
N SER A 2 0.23 28.35 -54.31
CA SER A 2 -0.99 27.61 -53.97
C SER A 2 -0.78 26.95 -52.63
N VAL A 3 -1.64 27.31 -51.68
CA VAL A 3 -1.51 27.09 -50.24
C VAL A 3 -1.97 25.67 -49.92
N ILE A 4 -1.09 24.85 -49.35
CA ILE A 4 -1.43 23.49 -48.91
C ILE A 4 -2.21 23.62 -47.59
N SER A 5 -3.51 23.36 -47.65
CA SER A 5 -4.40 23.26 -46.50
C SER A 5 -4.10 21.96 -45.74
N TRP A 6 -3.68 22.08 -44.48
CA TRP A 6 -3.55 20.95 -43.56
C TRP A 6 -4.88 20.76 -42.84
N GLY A 7 -5.64 19.74 -43.22
CA GLY A 7 -6.82 19.30 -42.48
C GLY A 7 -6.40 18.73 -41.12
N THR A 8 -6.94 19.28 -40.03
CA THR A 8 -6.70 18.84 -38.65
C THR A 8 -7.51 17.58 -38.35
N ALA A 9 -7.01 16.41 -38.75
CA ALA A 9 -7.57 15.14 -38.32
C ALA A 9 -7.26 14.92 -36.82
N LYS A 10 -8.28 15.05 -35.97
CA LYS A 10 -8.22 14.72 -34.54
C LYS A 10 -7.98 13.21 -34.38
N PRO A 11 -6.91 12.77 -33.69
CA PRO A 11 -6.66 11.34 -33.51
C PRO A 11 -7.77 10.71 -32.64
N PRO A 12 -8.19 9.46 -32.93
CA PRO A 12 -9.21 8.80 -32.13
C PRO A 12 -8.70 8.59 -30.70
N LEU A 13 -9.50 9.01 -29.72
CA LEU A 13 -9.26 8.74 -28.32
C LEU A 13 -9.29 7.23 -28.12
N ARG A 14 -8.14 6.64 -27.81
CA ARG A 14 -8.06 5.24 -27.38
C ARG A 14 -8.72 5.15 -26.02
N THR A 15 -9.96 4.65 -25.99
CA THR A 15 -10.67 4.37 -24.74
C THR A 15 -9.89 3.28 -24.00
N GLY A 16 -9.24 3.66 -22.89
CA GLY A 16 -8.56 2.70 -22.04
C GLY A 16 -9.57 1.81 -21.32
N THR A 17 -9.21 0.56 -21.08
CA THR A 17 -9.99 -0.40 -20.28
C THR A 17 -9.92 -0.13 -18.77
N ILE A 18 -9.37 1.02 -18.37
CA ILE A 18 -9.17 1.43 -16.96
C ILE A 18 -10.52 1.52 -16.23
N ASP A 19 -11.56 2.01 -16.90
CA ASP A 19 -12.91 2.16 -16.31
C ASP A 19 -13.76 0.87 -16.41
N ARG A 20 -13.23 -0.21 -17.00
CA ARG A 20 -13.92 -1.51 -17.14
C ARG A 20 -12.95 -2.67 -16.92
N PRO A 21 -12.55 -2.94 -15.67
CA PRO A 21 -11.70 -4.09 -15.37
C PRO A 21 -12.47 -5.37 -15.71
N ILE A 22 -11.97 -6.13 -16.69
CA ILE A 22 -12.48 -7.47 -16.95
C ILE A 22 -12.04 -8.38 -15.80
N THR A 23 -12.95 -9.21 -15.30
CA THR A 23 -12.59 -10.24 -14.31
C THR A 23 -11.63 -11.22 -14.97
N HIS A 24 -10.39 -11.26 -14.50
CA HIS A 24 -9.41 -12.21 -14.99
C HIS A 24 -9.83 -13.62 -14.54
N ASP A 25 -10.32 -14.43 -15.48
CA ASP A 25 -10.69 -15.83 -15.25
C ASP A 25 -9.60 -16.75 -15.82
N PRO A 26 -8.65 -17.22 -14.98
CA PRO A 26 -7.51 -18.02 -15.45
C PRO A 26 -7.92 -19.40 -15.97
N GLN A 27 -9.16 -19.85 -15.73
CA GLN A 27 -9.64 -21.17 -16.14
C GLN A 27 -10.18 -21.20 -17.58
N LYS A 28 -10.41 -20.03 -18.19
CA LYS A 28 -10.87 -19.90 -19.59
C LYS A 28 -9.75 -19.62 -20.60
N LEU A 29 -8.50 -19.77 -20.19
CA LEU A 29 -7.37 -19.77 -21.12
C LEU A 29 -7.36 -21.12 -21.82
N ALA A 30 -7.60 -21.12 -23.14
CA ALA A 30 -7.41 -22.32 -23.94
C ALA A 30 -5.99 -22.85 -23.69
N PRO A 31 -5.79 -24.16 -23.51
CA PRO A 31 -4.45 -24.73 -23.33
C PRO A 31 -3.58 -24.27 -24.50
N MET A 32 -2.56 -23.46 -24.21
CA MET A 32 -1.58 -23.10 -25.22
C MET A 32 -0.91 -24.40 -25.61
N THR A 33 -1.11 -24.84 -26.85
CA THR A 33 -0.31 -25.92 -27.42
C THR A 33 1.14 -25.45 -27.39
N SER A 34 1.96 -26.01 -26.51
CA SER A 34 3.40 -25.89 -26.60
C SER A 34 3.79 -26.51 -27.94
N SER A 35 4.05 -25.67 -28.94
CA SER A 35 4.48 -26.11 -30.26
C SER A 35 5.84 -26.79 -30.12
N THR A 36 5.81 -28.09 -29.91
CA THR A 36 6.93 -29.00 -30.08
C THR A 36 7.27 -29.04 -31.56
N SER A 37 8.15 -28.15 -32.01
CA SER A 37 9.00 -28.42 -33.15
C SER A 37 10.44 -28.34 -32.66
N GLU A 38 10.93 -29.47 -32.14
CA GLU A 38 12.37 -29.70 -32.00
C GLU A 38 12.95 -29.89 -33.42
N PRO A 39 13.89 -29.06 -33.89
CA PRO A 39 14.78 -29.50 -34.96
C PRO A 39 15.82 -30.42 -34.33
N SER A 40 15.60 -31.72 -34.52
CA SER A 40 16.60 -32.75 -34.29
C SER A 40 17.88 -32.40 -35.06
N GLY A 41 18.97 -32.16 -34.33
CA GLY A 41 20.33 -32.12 -34.87
C GLY A 41 20.87 -30.73 -35.22
N SER A 42 21.42 -30.02 -34.23
CA SER A 42 22.58 -29.16 -34.47
C SER A 42 23.33 -28.96 -33.16
N ALA A 43 24.52 -29.55 -33.07
CA ALA A 43 25.44 -29.35 -31.97
C ALA A 43 25.94 -27.90 -31.95
N THR A 44 25.63 -27.13 -30.91
CA THR A 44 26.43 -25.98 -30.50
C THR A 44 26.69 -26.07 -29.00
N PRO A 45 27.95 -26.19 -28.56
CA PRO A 45 28.30 -26.27 -27.15
C PRO A 45 28.18 -24.89 -26.51
N ASP A 46 27.87 -24.90 -25.21
CA ASP A 46 28.18 -23.83 -24.27
C ASP A 46 27.32 -22.54 -24.32
N VAL A 47 26.00 -22.67 -24.09
CA VAL A 47 25.22 -21.53 -23.57
C VAL A 47 25.32 -21.53 -22.06
N THR A 48 26.28 -20.77 -21.56
CA THR A 48 26.39 -20.40 -20.16
C THR A 48 25.12 -19.67 -19.71
N THR A 49 24.27 -20.34 -18.93
CA THR A 49 23.12 -19.79 -18.17
C THR A 49 23.53 -18.71 -17.13
N SER A 50 24.74 -18.15 -17.24
CA SER A 50 25.24 -17.06 -16.41
C SER A 50 24.76 -15.67 -16.89
N GLY A 51 24.29 -15.54 -18.14
CA GLY A 51 23.84 -14.26 -18.71
C GLY A 51 22.36 -13.92 -18.50
N ALA A 52 21.48 -14.92 -18.35
CA ALA A 52 20.03 -14.68 -18.30
C ALA A 52 19.54 -14.02 -17.00
N ASN A 53 20.30 -14.17 -15.91
CA ASN A 53 20.02 -13.49 -14.63
C ASN A 53 20.43 -12.01 -14.64
N ALA A 54 21.22 -11.58 -15.63
CA ALA A 54 21.58 -10.17 -15.79
C ALA A 54 20.44 -9.35 -16.42
N SER A 55 19.50 -9.94 -17.16
CA SER A 55 18.40 -9.17 -17.77
C SER A 55 17.23 -8.88 -16.81
N ARG A 56 17.07 -9.64 -15.72
CA ARG A 56 16.20 -9.25 -14.59
C ARG A 56 16.76 -8.10 -13.75
N GLN A 57 17.71 -7.32 -14.31
CA GLN A 57 18.21 -6.03 -13.82
C GLN A 57 17.14 -4.91 -13.85
N ASN A 58 15.87 -5.22 -13.62
CA ASN A 58 14.93 -4.24 -13.08
C ASN A 58 15.22 -4.01 -11.57
N ARG A 59 16.52 -4.01 -11.22
CA ARG A 59 17.07 -3.44 -10.00
C ARG A 59 17.31 -1.98 -10.36
N THR A 60 16.26 -1.16 -10.31
CA THR A 60 16.39 0.29 -10.25
C THR A 60 17.13 0.63 -8.95
N ARG A 61 18.46 0.50 -8.96
CA ARG A 61 19.33 0.87 -7.83
C ARG A 61 19.63 2.37 -7.83
N GLU A 62 19.24 3.07 -8.90
CA GLU A 62 19.29 4.52 -9.01
C GLU A 62 17.88 5.07 -9.27
N MET A 63 17.40 5.87 -8.32
CA MET A 63 16.26 6.80 -8.38
C MET A 63 14.84 6.26 -8.66
N GLN A 64 14.24 5.67 -7.61
CA GLN A 64 12.84 6.01 -7.26
C GLN A 64 12.81 6.77 -5.93
N LEU A 65 13.61 7.83 -5.81
CA LEU A 65 13.70 8.60 -4.56
C LEU A 65 12.40 9.33 -4.20
N ILE A 66 11.66 9.82 -5.21
CA ILE A 66 10.46 10.63 -4.98
C ILE A 66 9.30 9.81 -4.41
N PRO A 67 8.93 8.64 -4.97
CA PRO A 67 7.81 7.84 -4.44
C PRO A 67 8.12 7.21 -3.08
N GLU A 68 9.37 6.76 -2.87
CA GLU A 68 9.73 6.08 -1.63
C GLU A 68 9.87 7.06 -0.45
N ALA A 69 10.50 8.22 -0.67
CA ALA A 69 10.60 9.25 0.37
C ALA A 69 9.22 9.78 0.76
N MET A 70 8.32 9.95 -0.22
CA MET A 70 6.94 10.36 0.00
C MET A 70 6.15 9.27 0.76
N ALA A 71 6.31 8.00 0.41
CA ALA A 71 5.69 6.89 1.12
C ALA A 71 6.18 6.79 2.58
N ARG A 72 7.50 6.96 2.81
CA ARG A 72 8.07 6.99 4.16
C ARG A 72 7.55 8.18 4.98
N ALA A 73 7.46 9.36 4.40
CA ALA A 73 6.88 10.54 5.06
C ALA A 73 5.41 10.31 5.42
N HIS A 74 4.60 9.83 4.47
CA HIS A 74 3.19 9.54 4.71
C HIS A 74 2.99 8.48 5.82
N MET A 75 3.80 7.43 5.85
CA MET A 75 3.75 6.43 6.93
C MET A 75 4.15 7.03 8.28
N HIS A 76 5.13 7.92 8.30
CA HIS A 76 5.55 8.62 9.51
C HIS A 76 4.44 9.52 10.06
N ASP A 77 3.74 10.23 9.18
CA ASP A 77 2.60 11.07 9.55
C ASP A 77 1.44 10.23 10.10
N ARG A 78 1.14 9.08 9.48
CA ARG A 78 0.12 8.14 9.97
C ARG A 78 0.47 7.54 11.33
N LEU A 79 1.75 7.25 11.57
CA LEU A 79 2.20 6.78 12.88
C LEU A 79 2.04 7.88 13.94
N ARG A 80 2.41 9.13 13.64
CA ARG A 80 2.22 10.26 14.56
C ARG A 80 0.76 10.51 14.89
N GLU A 81 -0.13 10.46 13.90
CA GLU A 81 -1.58 10.59 14.09
C GLU A 81 -2.10 9.50 15.04
N ALA A 82 -1.73 8.24 14.80
CA ALA A 82 -2.10 7.12 15.66
C ALA A 82 -1.53 7.24 17.09
N GLU A 83 -0.32 7.76 17.25
CA GLU A 83 0.27 8.03 18.57
C GLU A 83 -0.48 9.11 19.33
N ALA A 84 -0.88 10.20 18.67
CA ALA A 84 -1.66 11.28 19.26
C ALA A 84 -3.03 10.76 19.75
N GLU A 85 -3.72 9.94 18.95
CA GLU A 85 -4.98 9.30 19.35
C GLU A 85 -4.79 8.40 20.58
N ARG A 86 -3.74 7.56 20.58
CA ARG A 86 -3.42 6.68 21.73
C ARG A 86 -3.17 7.50 23.01
N GLN A 87 -2.47 8.63 22.90
CA GLN A 87 -2.23 9.52 24.04
C GLN A 87 -3.54 10.14 24.55
N ALA A 88 -4.40 10.62 23.66
CA ALA A 88 -5.70 11.18 24.04
C ALA A 88 -6.57 10.16 24.79
N VAL A 89 -6.66 8.92 24.27
CA VAL A 89 -7.40 7.83 24.93
C VAL A 89 -6.84 7.52 26.32
N ARG A 90 -5.52 7.47 26.48
CA ARG A 90 -4.86 7.25 27.78
C ARG A 90 -5.19 8.36 28.78
N LEU A 91 -5.17 9.62 28.35
CA LEU A 91 -5.51 10.76 29.21
C LEU A 91 -6.98 10.73 29.65
N ILE A 92 -7.89 10.39 28.76
CA ILE A 92 -9.32 10.25 29.09
C ILE A 92 -9.52 9.13 30.11
N ALA A 93 -8.86 7.98 29.92
CA ALA A 93 -8.91 6.87 30.87
C ALA A 93 -8.37 7.28 32.25
N ALA A 94 -7.23 7.97 32.30
CA ALA A 94 -6.64 8.47 33.54
C ALA A 94 -7.59 9.42 34.28
N ARG A 95 -8.19 10.39 33.58
CA ARG A 95 -9.18 11.32 34.16
C ARG A 95 -10.42 10.61 34.70
N ARG A 96 -10.89 9.56 34.01
CA ARG A 96 -12.01 8.73 34.48
C ARG A 96 -11.65 7.99 35.77
N MET A 97 -10.43 7.46 35.86
CA MET A 97 -9.94 6.80 37.08
C MET A 97 -9.79 7.80 38.23
N GLN A 98 -9.29 9.01 37.97
CA GLN A 98 -9.18 10.06 38.98
C GLN A 98 -10.54 10.40 39.59
N ARG A 99 -11.58 10.63 38.77
CA ARG A 99 -12.93 10.90 39.28
C ARG A 99 -13.49 9.74 40.11
N ARG A 100 -13.16 8.50 39.75
CA ARG A 100 -13.54 7.32 40.55
C ARG A 100 -12.84 7.31 41.90
N ALA A 101 -11.55 7.61 41.94
CA ALA A 101 -10.77 7.71 43.17
C ALA A 101 -11.29 8.83 44.08
N GLU A 102 -11.61 10.01 43.54
CA GLU A 102 -12.20 11.14 44.28
C GLU A 102 -13.55 10.77 44.89
N ARG A 103 -14.41 10.08 44.13
CA ARG A 103 -15.70 9.60 44.66
C ARG A 103 -15.51 8.55 45.75
N ALA A 104 -14.57 7.62 45.56
CA ALA A 104 -14.26 6.61 46.55
C ALA A 104 -13.72 7.24 47.85
N SER A 105 -12.81 8.22 47.74
CA SER A 105 -12.25 8.91 48.90
C SER A 105 -13.30 9.74 49.64
N MET A 106 -14.19 10.43 48.93
CA MET A 106 -15.30 11.16 49.56
C MET A 106 -16.27 10.22 50.29
N ARG A 107 -16.59 9.07 49.69
CA ARG A 107 -17.41 8.03 50.33
C ARG A 107 -16.74 7.49 51.59
N ALA A 108 -15.44 7.17 51.53
CA ALA A 108 -14.68 6.71 52.68
C ALA A 108 -14.68 7.75 53.80
N ARG A 109 -14.42 9.03 53.48
CA ARG A 109 -14.47 10.13 54.45
C ARG A 109 -15.85 10.28 55.09
N ARG A 110 -16.92 10.19 54.29
CA ARG A 110 -18.29 10.23 54.81
C ARG A 110 -18.60 9.05 55.72
N ALA A 111 -18.20 7.83 55.34
CA ALA A 111 -18.38 6.64 56.15
C ALA A 111 -17.66 6.76 57.49
N LEU A 112 -16.42 7.26 57.49
CA LEU A 112 -15.67 7.54 58.72
C LEU A 112 -16.37 8.57 59.60
N ALA A 113 -16.83 9.69 59.03
CA ALA A 113 -17.54 10.72 59.78
C ALA A 113 -18.84 10.18 60.42
N MET A 114 -19.61 9.37 59.68
CA MET A 114 -20.81 8.70 60.22
C MET A 114 -20.45 7.69 61.31
N ALA A 115 -19.33 6.97 61.17
CA ALA A 115 -18.86 6.01 62.18
C ALA A 115 -18.38 6.69 63.47
N VAL A 116 -17.93 7.94 63.41
CA VAL A 116 -17.54 8.74 64.59
C VAL A 116 -18.75 9.40 65.27
N MET A 117 -19.82 9.69 64.53
CA MET A 117 -21.04 10.36 65.05
C MET A 117 -22.09 9.40 65.64
N ASN A 118 -21.82 8.09 65.66
CA ASN A 118 -22.62 7.05 66.31
C ASN A 118 -21.89 6.54 67.55
#